data_AF-S4R5D7-F1
#
_entry.id   AF-S4R5D7-F1
#
_cell.length_a   1.000
_cell.length_b   1.000
_cell.length_c   1.000
_cell.angle_alpha   90.00
_cell.angle_beta   90.00
_cell.angle_gamma   90.00
#
_symmetry.space_group_name_H-M   'P 1'
#
loop_
_entity.id
_entity.type
_entity.pdbx_description
1 polymer ?
#
loop_
_entity_poly.entity_id
_entity_poly.type
_entity_poly.pdbx_seq_one_letter_code
_entity_poly.pdbx_strand_id
1 'polypeptide(L)'
;AECLPLECQQQVQAASSHLHAWLVMRSWDAVFCQALSSAWRDRCAPCADEGACMTTTARLFHQSLLPLQSLLASCDGTTLLPSANGPIALCAIERGLATLQAAFHWLSTKSFHFLASWSLEEVFLVTQGDLRVSAQLCTPAHQRFTRVALMFEGNLPNHRGFSLRPSQALSEETLRLFASDCKKMAQETLEQTMPLGKQWRQAKELAARPTEPNEYALVAVATVVQPVMEALAPLDTHCQVEPAAQVCSALMLAWMEHIVHKKVVFSVQGGLQLKMDFQALRSYLASESCPLAPETRRRVLGLGVFRRAEEAARCLLKQPRR
;
A
#
# COMPACT_ATOMS: atom_id res chain seq x y z
N ALA A 1 -49.07 -20.15 -28.43
CA ALA A 1 -48.70 -19.50 -27.15
C ALA A 1 -49.35 -18.12 -27.16
N GLU A 2 -50.34 -17.90 -26.31
CA GLU A 2 -50.98 -16.59 -26.19
C GLU A 2 -50.01 -15.62 -25.51
N CYS A 3 -49.60 -14.57 -26.23
CA CYS A 3 -48.80 -13.49 -25.65
C CYS A 3 -49.70 -12.63 -24.74
N LEU A 4 -49.20 -12.28 -23.55
CA LEU A 4 -49.84 -11.32 -22.65
C LEU A 4 -50.13 -9.99 -23.37
N PRO A 5 -51.25 -9.30 -23.08
CA PRO A 5 -51.50 -7.94 -23.56
C PRO A 5 -50.34 -7.00 -23.23
N LEU A 6 -50.04 -6.03 -24.11
CA LEU A 6 -48.91 -5.11 -23.98
C LEU A 6 -48.92 -4.35 -22.63
N GLU A 7 -50.09 -3.96 -22.16
CA GLU A 7 -50.28 -3.29 -20.87
C GLU A 7 -49.90 -4.20 -19.68
N CYS A 8 -50.29 -5.47 -19.73
CA CYS A 8 -49.90 -6.45 -18.72
C CYS A 8 -48.39 -6.73 -18.74
N GLN A 9 -47.77 -6.77 -19.93
CA GLN A 9 -46.32 -6.92 -20.06
C GLN A 9 -45.58 -5.73 -19.44
N GLN A 10 -46.03 -4.51 -19.69
CA GLN A 10 -45.46 -3.29 -19.10
C GLN A 10 -45.61 -3.26 -17.57
N GLN A 11 -46.76 -3.67 -17.04
CA GLN A 11 -46.98 -3.75 -15.59
C GLN A 11 -46.10 -4.81 -14.92
N VAL A 12 -45.95 -6.00 -15.53
CA VAL A 12 -45.07 -7.05 -15.02
C VAL A 12 -43.60 -6.60 -15.06
N GLN A 13 -43.17 -5.92 -16.12
CA GLN A 13 -41.82 -5.36 -16.22
C GLN A 13 -41.56 -4.28 -15.17
N ALA A 14 -42.52 -3.39 -14.93
CA ALA A 14 -42.42 -2.36 -13.89
C ALA A 14 -42.34 -2.99 -12.48
N ALA A 15 -43.21 -3.95 -12.18
CA ALA A 15 -43.21 -4.68 -10.91
C ALA A 15 -41.91 -5.48 -10.70
N SER A 16 -41.42 -6.16 -11.74
CA SER A 16 -40.15 -6.89 -11.70
C SER A 16 -38.96 -5.96 -11.47
N SER A 17 -38.94 -4.79 -12.12
CA SER A 17 -37.88 -3.78 -11.93
C SER A 17 -37.88 -3.23 -10.51
N HIS A 18 -39.08 -2.95 -9.96
CA HIS A 18 -39.22 -2.47 -8.60
C HIS A 18 -38.80 -3.53 -7.56
N LEU A 19 -39.21 -4.79 -7.75
CA LEU A 19 -38.81 -5.89 -6.88
C LEU A 19 -37.30 -6.15 -6.95
N HIS A 20 -36.71 -6.09 -8.14
CA HIS A 20 -35.26 -6.22 -8.31
C HIS A 20 -34.52 -5.09 -7.59
N ALA A 21 -34.96 -3.84 -7.78
CA ALA A 21 -34.40 -2.69 -7.08
C ALA A 21 -34.50 -2.84 -5.56
N TRP A 22 -35.67 -3.24 -5.05
CA TRP A 22 -35.87 -3.46 -3.61
C TRP A 22 -34.94 -4.55 -3.05
N LEU A 23 -34.75 -5.65 -3.78
CA LEU A 23 -33.84 -6.72 -3.39
C LEU A 23 -32.38 -6.24 -3.39
N VAL A 24 -31.97 -5.48 -4.41
CA VAL A 24 -30.66 -4.83 -4.48
C VAL A 24 -30.44 -3.93 -3.27
N MET A 25 -31.40 -3.05 -2.96
CA MET A 25 -31.32 -2.15 -1.81
C MET A 25 -31.18 -2.91 -0.49
N ARG A 26 -31.99 -3.94 -0.26
CA ARG A 26 -31.92 -4.81 0.92
C ARG A 26 -30.58 -5.54 1.03
N SER A 27 -30.07 -6.06 -0.09
CA SER A 27 -28.78 -6.76 -0.12
C SER A 27 -27.62 -5.81 0.21
N TRP A 28 -27.67 -4.58 -0.33
CA TRP A 28 -26.71 -3.54 -0.01
C TRP A 28 -26.74 -3.20 1.48
N ASP A 29 -27.92 -2.92 2.04
CA ASP A 29 -28.08 -2.57 3.46
C ASP A 29 -27.46 -3.63 4.38
N ALA A 30 -27.70 -4.91 4.09
CA ALA A 30 -27.15 -6.02 4.87
C ALA A 30 -25.62 -6.09 4.80
N VAL A 31 -25.04 -6.06 3.60
CA VAL A 31 -23.58 -6.19 3.41
C VAL A 31 -22.85 -4.93 3.88
N PHE A 32 -23.41 -3.75 3.64
CA PHE A 32 -22.83 -2.48 4.09
C PHE A 32 -22.82 -2.38 5.62
N CYS A 33 -23.90 -2.80 6.30
CA CYS A 33 -23.91 -2.87 7.77
C CYS A 33 -22.87 -3.86 8.31
N GLN A 34 -22.66 -5.00 7.62
CA GLN A 34 -21.57 -5.92 7.97
C GLN A 34 -20.21 -5.27 7.76
N ALA A 35 -20.00 -4.52 6.67
CA ALA A 35 -18.77 -3.78 6.42
C ALA A 35 -18.49 -2.76 7.53
N LEU A 36 -19.49 -1.97 7.94
CA LEU A 36 -19.37 -1.01 9.04
C LEU A 36 -19.10 -1.71 10.38
N SER A 37 -19.77 -2.83 10.65
CA SER A 37 -19.53 -3.60 11.88
C SER A 37 -18.11 -4.18 11.91
N SER A 38 -17.63 -4.70 10.78
CA SER A 38 -16.25 -5.19 10.62
C SER A 38 -15.24 -4.06 10.80
N ALA A 39 -15.49 -2.90 10.19
CA ALA A 39 -14.67 -1.70 10.32
C ALA A 39 -14.55 -1.21 11.77
N TRP A 40 -15.63 -1.34 12.55
CA TRP A 40 -15.67 -0.93 13.95
C TRP A 40 -15.01 -1.93 14.90
N ARG A 41 -15.13 -3.23 14.65
CA ARG A 41 -14.52 -4.30 15.47
C ARG A 41 -13.01 -4.48 15.26
N ASP A 42 -12.48 -3.78 14.25
CA ASP A 42 -11.08 -3.63 13.85
C ASP A 42 -10.11 -4.73 14.30
N ARG A 43 -9.87 -5.68 13.39
CA ARG A 43 -8.72 -6.59 13.46
C ARG A 43 -7.90 -6.62 12.18
N CYS A 44 -8.29 -5.82 11.18
CA CYS A 44 -7.76 -5.84 9.81
C CYS A 44 -7.33 -7.23 9.34
N ALA A 45 -8.17 -8.24 9.62
CA ALA A 45 -7.78 -9.62 9.43
C ALA A 45 -7.76 -9.93 7.93
N PRO A 46 -6.72 -10.64 7.44
CA PRO A 46 -6.67 -11.08 6.06
C PRO A 46 -7.90 -11.95 5.76
N CYS A 47 -8.41 -11.84 4.55
CA CYS A 47 -9.46 -12.73 4.07
C CYS A 47 -8.97 -14.18 4.10
N ALA A 48 -9.84 -15.14 4.42
CA ALA A 48 -9.46 -16.56 4.48
C ALA A 48 -9.26 -17.21 3.09
N ASP A 49 -9.62 -16.51 2.02
CA ASP A 49 -9.45 -17.00 0.65
C ASP A 49 -7.96 -16.94 0.24
N GLU A 50 -7.44 -18.00 -0.38
CA GLU A 50 -6.02 -18.16 -0.70
C GLU A 50 -5.46 -16.97 -1.50
N GLY A 51 -4.40 -16.33 -0.97
CA GLY A 51 -3.74 -15.17 -1.60
C GLY A 51 -4.23 -13.80 -1.11
N ALA A 52 -4.63 -13.68 0.17
CA ALA A 52 -5.31 -12.52 0.71
C ALA A 52 -4.48 -11.22 0.72
N CYS A 53 -4.44 -10.53 -0.42
CA CYS A 53 -4.09 -9.13 -0.54
C CYS A 53 -5.21 -8.19 -0.05
N MET A 54 -6.18 -8.69 0.71
CA MET A 54 -7.32 -7.88 1.15
C MET A 54 -7.85 -8.30 2.51
N THR A 55 -8.24 -7.32 3.31
CA THR A 55 -8.93 -7.51 4.59
C THR A 55 -10.39 -7.90 4.37
N THR A 56 -10.98 -8.55 5.38
CA THR A 56 -12.42 -8.84 5.38
C THR A 56 -13.27 -7.57 5.24
N THR A 57 -12.85 -6.46 5.86
CA THR A 57 -13.57 -5.18 5.83
C THR A 57 -13.58 -4.57 4.42
N ALA A 58 -12.43 -4.50 3.76
CA ALA A 58 -12.35 -4.00 2.38
C ALA A 58 -13.18 -4.86 1.42
N ARG A 59 -13.14 -6.19 1.59
CA ARG A 59 -13.97 -7.12 0.81
C ARG A 59 -15.46 -6.82 0.95
N LEU A 60 -15.95 -6.59 2.18
CA LEU A 60 -17.36 -6.29 2.43
C LEU A 60 -17.79 -4.97 1.79
N PHE A 61 -16.95 -3.93 1.86
CA PHE A 61 -17.22 -2.68 1.14
C PHE A 61 -17.32 -2.92 -0.37
N HIS A 62 -16.41 -3.68 -0.96
CA HIS A 62 -16.45 -3.99 -2.39
C HIS A 62 -17.69 -4.83 -2.76
N GLN A 63 -18.02 -5.85 -1.98
CA GLN A 63 -19.20 -6.68 -2.19
C GLN A 63 -20.50 -5.87 -2.15
N SER A 64 -20.60 -4.86 -1.28
CA SER A 64 -21.77 -4.00 -1.24
C SER A 64 -21.94 -3.16 -2.52
N LEU A 65 -20.87 -2.85 -3.26
CA LEU A 65 -20.98 -2.11 -4.52
C LEU A 65 -21.56 -2.94 -5.68
N LEU A 66 -21.34 -4.26 -5.69
CA LEU A 66 -21.73 -5.14 -6.79
C LEU A 66 -23.22 -5.09 -7.16
N PRO A 67 -24.18 -5.24 -6.21
CA PRO A 67 -25.60 -5.21 -6.55
C PRO A 67 -26.04 -3.83 -7.07
N LEU A 68 -25.45 -2.73 -6.57
CA LEU A 68 -25.72 -1.38 -7.05
C LEU A 68 -25.21 -1.18 -8.48
N GLN A 69 -24.02 -1.68 -8.78
CA GLN A 69 -23.45 -1.63 -10.14
C GLN A 69 -24.30 -2.43 -11.14
N SER A 70 -24.80 -3.60 -10.73
CA SER A 70 -25.69 -4.42 -11.56
C SER A 70 -27.00 -3.69 -11.87
N LEU A 71 -27.60 -3.05 -10.86
CA LEU A 71 -28.82 -2.27 -11.03
C LEU A 71 -28.61 -1.12 -12.03
N LEU A 72 -27.49 -0.40 -11.90
CA LEU A 72 -27.20 0.75 -12.76
C LEU A 72 -26.75 0.37 -14.17
N ALA A 73 -26.18 -0.83 -14.38
CA ALA A 73 -25.87 -1.33 -15.72
C ALA A 73 -27.14 -1.49 -16.59
N SER A 74 -28.30 -1.75 -15.97
CA SER A 74 -29.58 -1.79 -16.68
C SER A 74 -30.07 -0.41 -17.14
N CYS A 75 -29.47 0.67 -16.63
CA CYS A 75 -29.78 2.05 -17.01
C CYS A 75 -28.88 2.60 -18.14
N ASP A 76 -27.78 1.91 -18.48
CA ASP A 76 -26.78 2.36 -19.45
C ASP A 76 -27.23 2.25 -20.93
N GLY A 77 -28.41 1.66 -21.21
CA GLY A 77 -28.90 1.42 -22.58
C GLY A 77 -30.34 1.91 -22.80
N THR A 78 -30.48 3.13 -23.36
CA THR A 78 -31.56 3.63 -24.25
C THR A 78 -33.05 3.27 -24.02
N THR A 79 -33.47 2.63 -22.93
CA THR A 79 -34.83 2.07 -22.80
C THR A 79 -35.54 2.30 -21.46
N LEU A 80 -34.95 3.02 -20.50
CA LEU A 80 -35.67 3.41 -19.29
C LEU A 80 -36.05 4.88 -19.35
N LEU A 81 -37.32 5.12 -19.70
CA LEU A 81 -38.01 6.40 -19.58
C LEU A 81 -37.59 7.10 -18.27
N PRO A 82 -37.12 8.36 -18.32
CA PRO A 82 -36.63 9.11 -17.16
C PRO A 82 -37.62 9.30 -16.00
N SER A 83 -38.91 8.92 -16.13
CA SER A 83 -39.95 9.32 -15.17
C SER A 83 -40.25 8.33 -14.04
N ALA A 84 -40.11 7.01 -14.24
CA ALA A 84 -40.55 6.01 -13.24
C ALA A 84 -39.40 5.46 -12.37
N ASN A 85 -38.23 5.22 -12.95
CA ASN A 85 -37.09 4.57 -12.27
C ASN A 85 -36.00 5.56 -11.81
N GLY A 86 -36.16 6.85 -12.09
CA GLY A 86 -35.22 7.89 -11.65
C GLY A 86 -34.92 7.86 -10.15
N PRO A 87 -35.94 7.87 -9.26
CA PRO A 87 -35.70 7.82 -7.81
C PRO A 87 -34.90 6.59 -7.35
N ILE A 88 -35.10 5.44 -8.01
CA ILE A 88 -34.39 4.20 -7.70
C ILE A 88 -32.92 4.30 -8.10
N ALA A 89 -32.65 4.81 -9.31
CA ALA A 89 -31.28 5.01 -9.79
C ALA A 89 -30.54 6.02 -8.91
N LEU A 90 -31.19 7.13 -8.53
CA LEU A 90 -30.60 8.12 -7.62
C LEU A 90 -30.28 7.51 -6.25
N CYS A 91 -31.19 6.73 -5.67
CA CYS A 91 -30.92 6.05 -4.40
C CYS A 91 -29.74 5.07 -4.50
N ALA A 92 -29.62 4.33 -5.60
CA ALA A 92 -28.52 3.39 -5.82
C ALA A 92 -27.17 4.12 -5.93
N ILE A 93 -27.18 5.27 -6.61
CA ILE A 93 -26.02 6.13 -6.76
C ILE A 93 -25.59 6.72 -5.41
N GLU A 94 -26.52 7.26 -4.62
CA GLU A 94 -26.23 7.83 -3.30
C GLU A 94 -25.64 6.78 -2.35
N ARG A 95 -26.22 5.58 -2.32
CA ARG A 95 -25.70 4.43 -1.55
C ARG A 95 -24.32 3.99 -2.04
N GLY A 96 -24.11 3.98 -3.35
CA GLY A 96 -22.82 3.68 -3.96
C GLY A 96 -21.75 4.68 -3.54
N LEU A 97 -22.05 5.98 -3.60
CA LEU A 97 -21.14 7.02 -3.12
C LEU A 97 -20.88 6.93 -1.62
N ALA A 98 -21.92 6.74 -0.81
CA ALA A 98 -21.77 6.58 0.64
C ALA A 98 -20.85 5.39 0.98
N THR A 99 -20.97 4.30 0.23
CA THR A 99 -20.10 3.13 0.36
C THR A 99 -18.64 3.47 0.05
N LEU A 100 -18.40 4.15 -1.08
CA LEU A 100 -17.07 4.57 -1.49
C LEU A 100 -16.43 5.55 -0.50
N GLN A 101 -17.23 6.50 0.01
CA GLN A 101 -16.81 7.45 1.04
C GLN A 101 -16.45 6.75 2.35
N ALA A 102 -17.29 5.84 2.83
CA ALA A 102 -17.05 5.07 4.04
C ALA A 102 -15.79 4.19 3.91
N ALA A 103 -15.64 3.50 2.78
CA ALA A 103 -14.47 2.68 2.50
C ALA A 103 -13.18 3.52 2.47
N PHE A 104 -13.19 4.66 1.76
CA PHE A 104 -12.03 5.54 1.70
C PHE A 104 -11.68 6.15 3.06
N HIS A 105 -12.68 6.62 3.82
CA HIS A 105 -12.47 7.16 5.16
C HIS A 105 -11.89 6.11 6.10
N TRP A 106 -12.38 4.88 6.04
CA TRP A 106 -11.85 3.75 6.79
C TRP A 106 -10.39 3.45 6.39
N LEU A 107 -10.09 3.32 5.10
CA LEU A 107 -8.72 3.09 4.59
C LEU A 107 -7.75 4.16 5.07
N SER A 108 -8.14 5.44 4.94
CA SER A 108 -7.33 6.57 5.39
C SER A 108 -7.04 6.49 6.88
N THR A 109 -8.08 6.29 7.69
CA THR A 109 -7.95 6.23 9.16
C THR A 109 -7.05 5.07 9.59
N LYS A 110 -7.22 3.89 9.01
CA LYS A 110 -6.43 2.70 9.35
C LYS A 110 -4.98 2.79 8.88
N SER A 111 -4.75 3.30 7.67
CA SER A 111 -3.40 3.51 7.14
C SER A 111 -2.56 4.38 8.08
N PHE A 112 -3.10 5.51 8.53
CA PHE A 112 -2.38 6.39 9.45
C PHE A 112 -2.28 5.82 10.86
N HIS A 113 -3.33 5.15 11.37
CA HIS A 113 -3.31 4.54 12.70
C HIS A 113 -2.21 3.47 12.81
N PHE A 114 -2.18 2.50 11.89
CA PHE A 114 -1.19 1.43 11.94
C PHE A 114 0.23 1.91 11.64
N LEU A 115 0.37 2.91 10.78
CA LEU A 115 1.67 3.53 10.55
C LEU A 115 2.19 4.19 11.84
N ALA A 116 1.35 4.97 12.51
CA ALA A 116 1.72 5.66 13.75
C ALA A 116 2.04 4.69 14.90
N SER A 117 1.38 3.53 14.96
CA SER A 117 1.67 2.48 15.95
C SER A 117 2.77 1.51 15.54
N TRP A 118 3.35 1.67 14.34
CA TRP A 118 4.33 0.76 13.75
C TRP A 118 3.83 -0.69 13.63
N SER A 119 2.54 -0.87 13.37
CA SER A 119 1.89 -2.17 13.12
C SER A 119 2.09 -2.56 11.65
N LEU A 120 3.26 -3.11 11.34
CA LEU A 120 3.75 -3.29 9.97
C LEU A 120 2.91 -4.28 9.12
N GLU A 121 2.41 -5.37 9.71
CA GLU A 121 1.59 -6.34 8.99
C GLU A 121 0.28 -5.69 8.53
N GLU A 122 -0.41 -5.03 9.46
CA GLU A 122 -1.69 -4.37 9.19
C GLU A 122 -1.52 -3.17 8.26
N VAL A 123 -0.47 -2.36 8.43
CA VAL A 123 -0.25 -1.20 7.55
C VAL A 123 0.04 -1.64 6.12
N PHE A 124 0.79 -2.71 5.89
CA PHE A 124 1.05 -3.18 4.53
C PHE A 124 -0.16 -3.90 3.94
N LEU A 125 -0.91 -4.65 4.72
CA LEU A 125 -2.16 -5.24 4.26
C LEU A 125 -3.17 -4.17 3.82
N VAL A 126 -3.30 -3.07 4.56
CA VAL A 126 -4.20 -1.96 4.21
C VAL A 126 -3.64 -1.14 3.04
N THR A 127 -2.36 -0.78 3.03
CA THR A 127 -1.80 0.16 2.04
C THR A 127 -1.38 -0.49 0.73
N GLN A 128 -0.80 -1.69 0.79
CA GLN A 128 -0.36 -2.43 -0.38
C GLN A 128 -1.44 -3.40 -0.88
N GLY A 129 -2.29 -3.90 0.01
CA GLY A 129 -3.43 -4.73 -0.35
C GLY A 129 -4.68 -3.89 -0.63
N ASP A 130 -5.42 -3.54 0.42
CA ASP A 130 -6.76 -2.98 0.32
C ASP A 130 -6.83 -1.71 -0.53
N LEU A 131 -5.89 -0.78 -0.35
CA LEU A 131 -5.90 0.50 -1.05
C LEU A 131 -5.61 0.33 -2.55
N ARG A 132 -4.70 -0.57 -2.93
CA ARG A 132 -4.39 -0.87 -4.33
C ARG A 132 -5.56 -1.57 -5.02
N VAL A 133 -6.15 -2.58 -4.38
CA VAL A 133 -7.33 -3.29 -4.89
C VAL A 133 -8.53 -2.33 -4.98
N SER A 134 -8.71 -1.47 -3.98
CA SER A 134 -9.76 -0.45 -3.98
C SER A 134 -9.57 0.54 -5.13
N ALA A 135 -8.34 0.98 -5.45
CA ALA A 135 -8.11 1.85 -6.59
C ALA A 135 -8.52 1.20 -7.93
N GLN A 136 -8.35 -0.12 -8.07
CA GLN A 136 -8.73 -0.88 -9.26
C GLN A 136 -10.25 -1.10 -9.35
N LEU A 137 -10.92 -1.45 -8.24
CA LEU A 137 -12.33 -1.83 -8.24
C LEU A 137 -13.29 -0.66 -8.04
N CYS A 138 -12.92 0.33 -7.21
CA CYS A 138 -13.77 1.47 -6.91
C CYS A 138 -13.77 2.53 -8.02
N THR A 139 -12.68 2.66 -8.78
CA THR A 139 -12.58 3.64 -9.88
C THR A 139 -13.64 3.41 -10.97
N PRO A 140 -13.80 2.21 -11.54
CA PRO A 140 -14.87 1.91 -12.48
C PRO A 140 -16.27 2.12 -11.89
N ALA A 141 -16.46 1.75 -10.62
CA ALA A 141 -17.74 1.92 -9.91
C ALA A 141 -18.14 3.40 -9.85
N HIS A 142 -17.23 4.25 -9.38
CA HIS A 142 -17.44 5.69 -9.30
C HIS A 142 -17.66 6.34 -10.67
N GLN A 143 -16.91 5.92 -11.70
CA GLN A 143 -17.12 6.39 -13.06
C GLN A 143 -18.53 6.04 -13.58
N ARG A 144 -19.00 4.82 -13.33
CA ARG A 144 -20.37 4.41 -13.67
C ARG A 144 -21.40 5.24 -12.91
N PHE A 145 -21.26 5.38 -11.59
CA PHE A 145 -22.18 6.17 -10.76
C PHE A 145 -22.26 7.63 -11.24
N THR A 146 -21.11 8.22 -11.55
CA THR A 146 -21.02 9.60 -12.05
C THR A 146 -21.66 9.73 -13.43
N ARG A 147 -21.40 8.78 -14.33
CA ARG A 147 -22.01 8.77 -15.68
C ARG A 147 -23.52 8.71 -15.61
N VAL A 148 -24.08 7.80 -14.81
CA VAL A 148 -25.53 7.68 -14.66
C VAL A 148 -26.11 8.92 -13.97
N ALA A 149 -25.42 9.47 -12.96
CA ALA A 149 -25.85 10.71 -12.29
C ALA A 149 -25.96 11.91 -13.26
N LEU A 150 -25.05 12.01 -14.24
CA LEU A 150 -25.10 13.06 -15.27
C LEU A 150 -26.32 12.94 -16.20
N MET A 151 -26.91 11.75 -16.36
CA MET A 151 -28.12 11.55 -17.16
C MET A 151 -29.38 12.08 -16.48
N PHE A 152 -29.35 12.31 -15.16
CA PHE A 152 -30.48 12.79 -14.36
C PHE A 152 -30.37 14.30 -14.04
N GLU A 153 -29.96 15.11 -15.04
CA GLU A 153 -29.65 16.56 -14.93
C GLU A 153 -30.33 17.29 -13.74
N GLY A 154 -29.52 17.87 -12.84
CA GLY A 154 -29.94 18.99 -12.00
C GLY A 154 -30.13 18.75 -10.49
N ASN A 155 -30.25 17.52 -9.98
CA ASN A 155 -30.74 17.30 -8.60
C ASN A 155 -29.80 16.64 -7.58
N LEU A 156 -28.49 16.42 -7.86
CA LEU A 156 -27.56 15.92 -6.84
C LEU A 156 -26.55 16.97 -6.37
N PRO A 157 -26.90 17.81 -5.38
CA PRO A 157 -25.97 18.78 -4.78
C PRO A 157 -24.75 18.10 -4.12
N ASN A 158 -24.84 16.84 -3.70
CA ASN A 158 -23.77 16.13 -2.99
C ASN A 158 -22.78 15.35 -3.87
N HIS A 159 -23.02 15.25 -5.19
CA HIS A 159 -22.12 14.50 -6.09
C HIS A 159 -20.79 15.19 -6.39
N ARG A 160 -20.72 16.51 -6.21
CA ARG A 160 -19.57 17.32 -6.64
C ARG A 160 -18.35 17.20 -5.73
N GLY A 161 -18.48 16.57 -4.55
CA GLY A 161 -17.43 16.55 -3.52
C GLY A 161 -16.58 15.28 -3.47
N PHE A 162 -17.11 14.11 -3.88
CA PHE A 162 -16.36 12.85 -3.77
C PHE A 162 -15.58 12.58 -5.06
N SER A 163 -14.27 12.74 -5.01
CA SER A 163 -13.34 12.29 -6.04
C SER A 163 -12.63 11.02 -5.54
N LEU A 164 -12.25 10.13 -6.46
CA LEU A 164 -11.35 9.00 -6.15
C LEU A 164 -9.85 9.33 -6.34
N ARG A 165 -9.50 10.53 -6.83
CA ARG A 165 -8.12 11.06 -6.78
C ARG A 165 -7.47 10.99 -5.38
N PRO A 166 -8.19 11.12 -4.25
CA PRO A 166 -7.66 10.92 -2.91
C PRO A 166 -7.06 9.54 -2.65
N SER A 167 -7.44 8.48 -3.39
CA SER A 167 -6.90 7.12 -3.18
C SER A 167 -5.42 6.99 -3.58
N GLN A 168 -5.02 7.57 -4.73
CA GLN A 168 -3.62 7.60 -5.16
C GLN A 168 -2.79 8.50 -4.25
N ALA A 169 -3.34 9.67 -3.90
CA ALA A 169 -2.68 10.60 -2.97
C ALA A 169 -2.46 9.97 -1.59
N LEU A 170 -3.42 9.18 -1.09
CA LEU A 170 -3.29 8.46 0.17
C LEU A 170 -2.18 7.41 0.10
N SER A 171 -2.11 6.63 -0.99
CA SER A 171 -1.08 5.59 -1.15
C SER A 171 0.32 6.21 -1.16
N GLU A 172 0.50 7.31 -1.90
CA GLU A 172 1.76 8.04 -1.96
C GLU A 172 2.11 8.67 -0.61
N GLU A 173 1.14 9.27 0.07
CA GLU A 173 1.33 9.89 1.38
C GLU A 173 1.77 8.88 2.43
N THR A 174 1.05 7.76 2.56
CA THR A 174 1.40 6.74 3.56
C THR A 174 2.76 6.12 3.27
N LEU A 175 3.11 5.90 1.99
CA LEU A 175 4.44 5.42 1.62
C LEU A 175 5.55 6.45 1.91
N ARG A 176 5.29 7.74 1.68
CA ARG A 176 6.23 8.82 2.01
C ARG A 176 6.47 8.93 3.52
N LEU A 177 5.42 8.84 4.32
CA LEU A 177 5.52 8.84 5.79
C LEU A 177 6.28 7.59 6.27
N PHE A 178 5.95 6.41 5.76
CA PHE A 178 6.69 5.18 6.05
C PHE A 178 8.19 5.31 5.74
N ALA A 179 8.55 5.82 4.56
CA ALA A 179 9.94 6.05 4.20
C ALA A 179 10.64 7.07 5.15
N SER A 180 9.90 8.09 5.59
CA SER A 180 10.39 9.06 6.59
C SER A 180 10.69 8.39 7.93
N ASP A 181 9.79 7.54 8.41
CA ASP A 181 9.96 6.85 9.69
C ASP A 181 11.07 5.79 9.62
N CYS A 182 11.19 5.05 8.51
CA CYS A 182 12.36 4.19 8.26
C CYS A 182 13.67 4.98 8.29
N LYS A 183 13.69 6.19 7.72
CA LYS A 183 14.88 7.05 7.74
C LYS A 183 15.24 7.47 9.17
N LYS A 184 14.25 7.90 9.97
CA LYS A 184 14.47 8.27 11.38
C LYS A 184 14.99 7.09 12.19
N MET A 185 14.34 5.93 12.07
CA MET A 185 14.75 4.71 12.75
C MET A 185 16.17 4.29 12.36
N ALA A 186 16.53 4.40 11.09
CA ALA A 186 17.89 4.16 10.63
C ALA A 186 18.90 5.14 11.22
N GLN A 187 18.58 6.44 11.24
CA GLN A 187 19.43 7.48 11.82
C GLN A 187 19.66 7.23 13.31
N GLU A 188 18.60 6.94 14.07
CA GLU A 188 18.67 6.64 15.50
C GLU A 188 19.50 5.38 15.78
N THR A 189 19.26 4.32 15.02
CA THR A 189 20.01 3.06 15.16
C THR A 189 21.50 3.28 14.89
N LEU A 190 21.84 4.02 13.84
CA LEU A 190 23.23 4.34 13.50
C LEU A 190 23.87 5.26 14.54
N GLU A 191 23.14 6.26 15.06
CA GLU A 191 23.63 7.14 16.13
C GLU A 191 23.99 6.36 17.40
N GLN A 192 23.21 5.33 17.72
CA GLN A 192 23.42 4.51 18.92
C GLN A 192 24.51 3.46 18.75
N THR A 193 24.67 2.90 17.55
CA THR A 193 25.48 1.69 17.35
C THR A 193 26.74 1.90 16.50
N MET A 194 26.73 2.87 15.58
CA MET A 194 27.84 3.06 14.65
C MET A 194 29.04 3.67 15.38
N PRO A 195 30.23 3.06 15.27
CA PRO A 195 31.41 3.65 15.90
C PRO A 195 31.83 4.93 15.18
N LEU A 196 32.46 5.87 15.89
CA LEU A 196 32.95 7.14 15.31
C LEU A 196 34.48 7.32 15.49
N GLY A 197 35.11 6.42 16.24
CA GLY A 197 36.42 6.64 16.84
C GLY A 197 37.57 5.91 16.17
N LYS A 198 38.39 5.26 17.01
CA LYS A 198 39.65 4.61 16.60
C LYS A 198 39.45 3.44 15.62
N GLN A 199 38.27 2.80 15.65
CA GLN A 199 37.96 1.64 14.79
C GLN A 199 38.05 1.97 13.29
N TRP A 200 37.65 3.17 12.87
CA TRP A 200 37.75 3.59 11.46
C TRP A 200 39.15 4.03 11.04
N ARG A 201 39.98 4.42 12.01
CA ARG A 201 41.33 4.97 11.78
C ARG A 201 42.45 3.96 12.03
N GLN A 202 42.13 2.68 12.21
CA GLN A 202 43.15 1.67 12.44
C GLN A 202 44.12 1.64 11.26
N ALA A 203 45.38 1.96 11.53
CA ALA A 203 46.48 1.85 10.59
C ALA A 203 47.30 0.64 10.99
N LYS A 204 47.13 -0.48 10.29
CA LYS A 204 48.14 -1.54 10.30
C LYS A 204 48.21 -2.19 8.93
N GLU A 205 49.39 -2.07 8.33
CA GLU A 205 49.86 -2.78 7.13
C GLU A 205 49.83 -4.31 7.28
N LEU A 206 49.47 -4.84 8.47
CA LEU A 206 49.32 -6.26 8.80
C LEU A 206 47.87 -6.69 9.13
N ALA A 207 46.89 -5.79 9.12
CA ALA A 207 45.51 -6.21 9.38
C ALA A 207 44.98 -7.02 8.19
N ALA A 208 44.54 -8.26 8.46
CA ALA A 208 43.90 -9.08 7.44
C ALA A 208 42.72 -8.33 6.81
N ARG A 209 42.48 -8.55 5.52
CA ARG A 209 41.33 -7.97 4.83
C ARG A 209 40.06 -8.38 5.59
N PRO A 210 39.14 -7.44 5.87
CA PRO A 210 37.93 -7.78 6.59
C PRO A 210 37.08 -8.75 5.78
N THR A 211 36.68 -9.84 6.42
CA THR A 211 35.85 -10.91 5.84
C THR A 211 34.39 -10.82 6.26
N GLU A 212 34.13 -10.18 7.40
CA GLU A 212 32.81 -10.08 8.00
C GLU A 212 32.43 -8.62 8.26
N PRO A 213 31.13 -8.29 8.19
CA PRO A 213 30.64 -6.98 8.58
C PRO A 213 30.76 -6.79 10.09
N ASN A 214 30.88 -5.53 10.52
CA ASN A 214 30.83 -5.17 11.93
C ASN A 214 29.45 -5.45 12.52
N GLU A 215 29.41 -5.70 13.83
CA GLU A 215 28.17 -5.98 14.57
C GLU A 215 27.11 -4.86 14.41
N TYR A 216 27.52 -3.59 14.43
CA TYR A 216 26.58 -2.47 14.26
C TYR A 216 25.84 -2.52 12.91
N ALA A 217 26.49 -3.01 11.85
CA ALA A 217 25.90 -3.14 10.53
C ALA A 217 24.80 -4.22 10.52
N LEU A 218 25.08 -5.34 11.20
CA LEU A 218 24.11 -6.43 11.37
C LEU A 218 22.91 -5.96 12.20
N VAL A 219 23.16 -5.23 13.30
CA VAL A 219 22.11 -4.63 14.12
C VAL A 219 21.27 -3.64 13.32
N ALA A 220 21.88 -2.77 12.50
CA ALA A 220 21.14 -1.83 11.68
C ALA A 220 20.22 -2.52 10.66
N VAL A 221 20.67 -3.63 10.05
CA VAL A 221 19.84 -4.44 9.16
C VAL A 221 18.72 -5.14 9.93
N ALA A 222 19.04 -5.73 11.09
CA ALA A 222 18.09 -6.45 11.92
C ALA A 222 17.00 -5.56 12.52
N THR A 223 17.33 -4.34 12.93
CA THR A 223 16.38 -3.41 13.54
C THR A 223 15.50 -2.73 12.50
N VAL A 224 16.09 -2.29 11.37
CA VAL A 224 15.39 -1.41 10.42
C VAL A 224 14.73 -2.20 9.28
N VAL A 225 15.43 -3.22 8.75
CA VAL A 225 15.05 -3.87 7.49
C VAL A 225 14.30 -5.17 7.73
N GLN A 226 14.79 -6.04 8.63
CA GLN A 226 14.19 -7.36 8.84
C GLN A 226 12.69 -7.32 9.20
N PRO A 227 12.22 -6.47 10.13
CA PRO A 227 10.80 -6.44 10.52
C PRO A 227 9.89 -6.06 9.35
N VAL A 228 10.38 -5.18 8.46
CA VAL A 228 9.66 -4.81 7.24
C VAL A 228 9.57 -5.99 6.27
N MET A 229 10.65 -6.75 6.10
CA MET A 229 10.63 -7.91 5.19
C MET A 229 9.70 -9.01 5.70
N GLU A 230 9.69 -9.25 7.01
CA GLU A 230 8.80 -10.21 7.67
C GLU A 230 7.33 -9.82 7.47
N ALA A 231 6.98 -8.56 7.71
CA ALA A 231 5.62 -8.07 7.54
C ALA A 231 5.14 -8.08 6.07
N LEU A 232 6.06 -7.99 5.11
CA LEU A 232 5.75 -8.05 3.67
C LEU A 232 5.62 -9.49 3.15
N ALA A 233 6.21 -10.47 3.83
CA ALA A 233 6.29 -11.85 3.35
C ALA A 233 4.94 -12.50 3.00
N PRO A 234 3.84 -12.26 3.75
CA PRO A 234 2.53 -12.83 3.43
C PRO A 234 1.87 -12.24 2.17
N LEU A 235 2.35 -11.08 1.69
CA LEU A 235 1.72 -10.37 0.57
C LEU A 235 2.24 -10.85 -0.77
N ASP A 236 1.47 -10.60 -1.83
CA ASP A 236 1.91 -10.88 -3.20
C ASP A 236 3.19 -10.14 -3.60
N THR A 237 4.00 -10.75 -4.47
CA THR A 237 5.29 -10.21 -4.95
C THR A 237 5.20 -8.75 -5.42
N HIS A 238 4.11 -8.37 -6.09
CA HIS A 238 3.93 -7.01 -6.60
C HIS A 238 3.68 -5.95 -5.49
N CYS A 239 3.18 -6.37 -4.33
CA CYS A 239 2.96 -5.54 -3.14
C CYS A 239 4.24 -5.34 -2.33
N GLN A 240 5.20 -6.27 -2.43
CA GLN A 240 6.41 -6.26 -1.62
C GLN A 240 7.46 -5.26 -2.10
N VAL A 241 7.61 -5.07 -3.41
CA VAL A 241 8.80 -4.42 -4.00
C VAL A 241 8.98 -2.98 -3.53
N GLU A 242 7.91 -2.20 -3.50
CA GLU A 242 7.99 -0.77 -3.26
C GLU A 242 8.33 -0.44 -1.79
N PRO A 243 7.63 -0.98 -0.78
CA PRO A 243 8.04 -0.80 0.62
C PRO A 243 9.44 -1.35 0.92
N ALA A 244 9.78 -2.53 0.38
CA ALA A 244 11.11 -3.11 0.53
C ALA A 244 12.21 -2.20 -0.06
N ALA A 245 11.94 -1.57 -1.21
CA ALA A 245 12.86 -0.62 -1.81
C ALA A 245 13.01 0.66 -0.98
N GLN A 246 11.92 1.16 -0.38
CA GLN A 246 11.93 2.34 0.47
C GLN A 246 12.78 2.10 1.73
N VAL A 247 12.56 1.00 2.47
CA VAL A 247 13.33 0.74 3.70
C VAL A 247 14.82 0.52 3.42
N CYS A 248 15.18 -0.22 2.36
CA CYS A 248 16.58 -0.42 1.98
C CYS A 248 17.24 0.89 1.55
N SER A 249 16.52 1.73 0.82
CA SER A 249 17.01 3.05 0.41
C SER A 249 17.16 3.98 1.61
N ALA A 250 16.18 3.99 2.53
CA ALA A 250 16.19 4.80 3.73
C ALA A 250 17.40 4.46 4.62
N LEU A 251 17.64 3.16 4.90
CA LEU A 251 18.80 2.73 5.68
C LEU A 251 20.11 3.15 5.01
N MET A 252 20.30 2.84 3.73
CA MET A 252 21.56 3.10 3.05
C MET A 252 21.85 4.60 2.89
N LEU A 253 20.82 5.41 2.62
CA LEU A 253 20.95 6.87 2.54
C LEU A 253 21.23 7.47 3.91
N ALA A 254 20.51 7.06 4.96
CA ALA A 254 20.77 7.49 6.33
C ALA A 254 22.19 7.14 6.78
N TRP A 255 22.69 5.97 6.38
CA TRP A 255 24.05 5.54 6.68
C TRP A 255 25.12 6.42 6.04
N MET A 256 25.00 6.71 4.74
CA MET A 256 25.90 7.64 4.07
C MET A 256 25.81 9.06 4.63
N GLU A 257 24.58 9.53 4.92
CA GLU A 257 24.34 10.84 5.52
C GLU A 257 24.98 10.95 6.92
N HIS A 258 24.84 9.91 7.75
CA HIS A 258 25.42 9.86 9.08
C HIS A 258 26.96 9.94 9.04
N ILE A 259 27.59 9.21 8.12
CA ILE A 259 29.04 9.25 7.91
C ILE A 259 29.52 10.66 7.58
N VAL A 260 28.84 11.34 6.64
CA VAL A 260 29.16 12.70 6.23
C VAL A 260 28.92 13.68 7.39
N HIS A 261 27.78 13.57 8.06
CA HIS A 261 27.38 14.46 9.14
C HIS A 261 28.32 14.39 10.34
N LYS A 262 28.72 13.17 10.76
CA LYS A 262 29.68 12.94 11.84
C LYS A 262 31.13 13.15 11.42
N LYS A 263 31.39 13.46 10.14
CA LYS A 263 32.72 13.66 9.57
C LYS A 263 33.66 12.50 9.91
N VAL A 264 33.16 11.27 9.75
CA VAL A 264 33.94 10.07 10.09
C VAL A 264 35.16 10.00 9.18
N VAL A 265 36.34 9.84 9.79
CA VAL A 265 37.61 9.74 9.07
C VAL A 265 38.01 8.27 8.97
N PHE A 266 38.25 7.80 7.75
CA PHE A 266 38.59 6.42 7.46
C PHE A 266 40.08 6.28 7.11
N SER A 267 40.72 5.23 7.62
CA SER A 267 41.91 4.65 7.00
C SER A 267 41.50 3.81 5.79
N VAL A 268 42.47 3.33 5.00
CA VAL A 268 42.19 2.37 3.91
C VAL A 268 41.49 1.12 4.46
N GLN A 269 41.95 0.60 5.61
CA GLN A 269 41.32 -0.55 6.26
C GLN A 269 39.91 -0.23 6.74
N GLY A 270 39.68 0.96 7.32
CA GLY A 270 38.34 1.43 7.68
C GLY A 270 37.41 1.53 6.45
N GLY A 271 37.93 1.98 5.30
CA GLY A 271 37.17 2.01 4.05
C GLY A 271 36.83 0.61 3.52
N LEU A 272 37.75 -0.36 3.66
CA LEU A 272 37.48 -1.76 3.30
C LEU A 272 36.44 -2.39 4.22
N GLN A 273 36.50 -2.10 5.52
CA GLN A 273 35.50 -2.54 6.48
C GLN A 273 34.13 -1.92 6.18
N LEU A 274 34.07 -0.62 5.90
CA LEU A 274 32.82 0.05 5.53
C LEU A 274 32.20 -0.58 4.27
N LYS A 275 33.03 -0.98 3.30
CA LYS A 275 32.56 -1.71 2.12
C LYS A 275 31.92 -3.04 2.52
N MET A 276 32.51 -3.79 3.46
CA MET A 276 31.90 -5.02 3.98
C MET A 276 30.61 -4.76 4.74
N ASP A 277 30.57 -3.69 5.53
CA ASP A 277 29.40 -3.29 6.31
C ASP A 277 28.22 -2.95 5.39
N PHE A 278 28.45 -2.21 4.30
CA PHE A 278 27.42 -1.98 3.27
C PHE A 278 26.99 -3.26 2.55
N GLN A 279 27.88 -4.27 2.44
CA GLN A 279 27.53 -5.56 1.89
C GLN A 279 26.65 -6.40 2.84
N ALA A 280 26.57 -6.09 4.13
CA ALA A 280 25.72 -6.81 5.07
C ALA A 280 24.26 -6.82 4.62
N LEU A 281 23.72 -5.65 4.24
CA LEU A 281 22.34 -5.53 3.74
C LEU A 281 22.14 -6.33 2.45
N ARG A 282 23.09 -6.27 1.51
CA ARG A 282 23.01 -7.03 0.26
C ARG A 282 23.08 -8.54 0.51
N SER A 283 23.90 -8.96 1.46
CA SER A 283 24.07 -10.37 1.82
C SER A 283 22.80 -10.91 2.47
N TYR A 284 22.19 -10.15 3.38
CA TYR A 284 20.88 -10.48 3.94
C TYR A 284 19.79 -10.59 2.87
N LEU A 285 19.70 -9.62 1.95
CA LEU A 285 18.72 -9.66 0.86
C LEU A 285 18.96 -10.82 -0.12
N ALA A 286 20.17 -11.36 -0.21
CA ALA A 286 20.52 -12.48 -1.08
C ALA A 286 20.42 -13.84 -0.38
N SER A 287 20.37 -13.88 0.95
CA SER A 287 20.30 -15.11 1.73
C SER A 287 18.87 -15.66 1.81
N GLU A 288 18.78 -16.94 2.18
CA GLU A 288 17.52 -17.63 2.45
C GLU A 288 16.82 -17.14 3.72
N SER A 289 17.52 -16.38 4.56
CA SER A 289 16.92 -15.73 5.74
C SER A 289 16.02 -14.55 5.40
N CYS A 290 16.11 -13.99 4.19
CA CYS A 290 15.17 -12.97 3.75
C CYS A 290 13.89 -13.65 3.26
N PRO A 291 12.72 -13.41 3.90
CA PRO A 291 11.49 -14.13 3.63
C PRO A 291 10.79 -13.70 2.32
N LEU A 292 11.34 -12.70 1.62
CA LEU A 292 10.74 -12.19 0.40
C LEU A 292 10.91 -13.13 -0.79
N ALA A 293 9.95 -13.03 -1.73
CA ALA A 293 10.02 -13.75 -2.99
C ALA A 293 11.33 -13.45 -3.75
N PRO A 294 11.94 -14.44 -4.44
CA PRO A 294 13.20 -14.25 -5.16
C PRO A 294 13.17 -13.12 -6.20
N GLU A 295 12.01 -12.90 -6.83
CA GLU A 295 11.82 -11.80 -7.77
C GLU A 295 11.87 -10.43 -7.08
N THR A 296 11.20 -10.29 -5.93
CA THR A 296 11.27 -9.09 -5.10
C THR A 296 12.71 -8.82 -4.66
N ARG A 297 13.41 -9.85 -4.13
CA ARG A 297 14.82 -9.76 -3.74
C ARG A 297 15.69 -9.24 -4.88
N ARG A 298 15.52 -9.78 -6.09
CA ARG A 298 16.25 -9.35 -7.29
C ARG A 298 16.01 -7.88 -7.64
N ARG A 299 14.74 -7.43 -7.61
CA ARG A 299 14.38 -6.03 -7.90
C ARG A 299 14.97 -5.06 -6.87
N VAL A 300 14.91 -5.41 -5.59
CA VAL A 300 15.50 -4.60 -4.51
C VAL A 300 17.02 -4.58 -4.61
N LEU A 301 17.69 -5.71 -4.87
CA LEU A 301 19.14 -5.75 -5.06
C LEU A 301 19.65 -4.92 -6.25
N GLY A 302 18.79 -4.67 -7.24
CA GLY A 302 19.03 -3.80 -8.39
C GLY A 302 18.90 -2.29 -8.12
N LEU A 303 18.57 -1.87 -6.89
CA LEU A 303 18.42 -0.46 -6.57
C LEU A 303 19.75 0.30 -6.70
N GLY A 304 19.70 1.47 -7.34
CA GLY A 304 20.86 2.33 -7.52
C GLY A 304 21.47 2.85 -6.22
N VAL A 305 20.78 2.74 -5.07
CA VAL A 305 21.33 3.09 -3.75
C VAL A 305 22.52 2.21 -3.36
N PHE A 306 22.51 0.92 -3.72
CA PHE A 306 23.62 0.02 -3.46
C PHE A 306 24.85 0.38 -4.28
N ARG A 307 24.63 0.73 -5.56
CA ARG A 307 25.71 1.20 -6.44
C ARG A 307 26.34 2.48 -5.89
N ARG A 308 25.51 3.45 -5.47
CA ARG A 308 25.96 4.70 -4.85
C ARG A 308 26.78 4.47 -3.58
N ALA A 309 26.34 3.56 -2.71
CA ALA A 309 27.07 3.22 -1.49
C ALA A 309 28.44 2.57 -1.80
N GLU A 310 28.49 1.68 -2.79
CA GLU A 310 29.75 1.07 -3.22
C GLU A 310 30.70 2.09 -3.85
N GLU A 311 30.17 3.01 -4.67
CA GLU A 311 30.94 4.12 -5.24
C GLU A 311 31.49 5.05 -4.16
N ALA A 312 30.67 5.39 -3.15
CA ALA A 312 31.10 6.19 -2.01
C ALA A 312 32.24 5.50 -1.23
N ALA A 313 32.08 4.21 -0.92
CA ALA A 313 33.14 3.43 -0.28
C ALA A 313 34.42 3.36 -1.14
N ARG A 314 34.29 3.20 -2.46
CA ARG A 314 35.42 3.19 -3.39
C ARG A 314 36.14 4.53 -3.45
N CYS A 315 35.41 5.64 -3.37
CA CYS A 315 36.01 6.97 -3.30
C CYS A 315 36.86 7.14 -2.03
N LEU A 316 36.43 6.63 -0.88
CA LEU A 316 37.22 6.64 0.35
C LEU A 316 38.53 5.83 0.24
N LEU A 317 38.56 4.80 -0.62
CA LEU A 317 39.75 3.99 -0.87
C LEU A 317 40.75 4.65 -1.83
N LYS A 318 40.33 5.68 -2.58
CA LYS A 318 41.24 6.45 -3.43
C LYS A 318 41.98 7.46 -2.56
N GLN A 319 43.20 7.13 -2.16
CA GLN A 319 44.06 8.10 -1.46
C GLN A 319 44.33 9.30 -2.38
N PRO A 320 44.29 10.54 -1.86
CA PRO A 320 44.76 11.68 -2.61
C PRO A 320 46.23 11.45 -2.97
N ARG A 321 46.58 11.66 -4.24
CA ARG A 321 47.98 11.70 -4.66
C ARG A 321 48.63 12.85 -3.88
N ARG A 322 49.62 12.52 -3.06
CA ARG A 322 50.47 13.51 -2.40
C ARG A 322 51.19 14.35 -3.44
#